data_AF-A0A1C4VI81-F1
#
_entry.id   AF-A0A1C4VI81-F1
#
_cell.length_a   1.000
_cell.length_b   1.000
_cell.length_c   1.000
_cell.angle_alpha   90.00
_cell.angle_beta   90.00
_cell.angle_gamma   90.00
#
_symmetry.space_group_name_H-M   'P 1'
#
loop_
_entity.id
_entity.type
_entity.pdbx_description
1 polymer ?
#
loop_
_entity_poly.entity_id
_entity_poly.type
_entity_poly.pdbx_seq_one_letter_code
_entity_poly.pdbx_strand_id
1 'polypeptide(L)'
;MSGPAAIEAVDVSRTYQLDGVSVPALRGVSLTVAPGDYVALVGPSGSGKSTLMHLLGGLDQPTGGRLVIGGRDVGALSAPELATLRNETIGFVFQAFHLLPRTSAVDNVALPLVYRGVGARQRRERAAAMLGRVGLGHRLDHRPNQLSGGEQQRVAIARALVTDPTVLLADEPTGNLDTVTGQAVLALLEQLNAESGVALVMVTHDNEVAARARRRIAMRDGVVVSDTASTVHDRPSSGPVAAPDTLVAAPSAEPRSASGSGPGHPSGGSGGAAGATGRLPRDPAADRRTREVAGPGSEVDAADRPGPDADPAAGPRPGADAATRGISRVDVAGTDRAGDERAGGAS
;
A
#
# COMPACT_ATOMS: atom_id res chain seq x y z
N MET A 1 17.42 23.99 -0.94
CA MET A 1 16.87 23.83 -2.30
C MET A 1 15.95 22.62 -2.26
N SER A 2 14.69 22.74 -2.68
CA SER A 2 13.82 21.56 -2.77
C SER A 2 14.32 20.68 -3.91
N GLY A 3 14.44 19.37 -3.67
CA GLY A 3 14.72 18.41 -4.75
C GLY A 3 13.53 18.29 -5.71
N PRO A 4 13.68 17.55 -6.82
CA PRO A 4 12.55 17.20 -7.66
C PRO A 4 11.47 16.47 -6.83
N ALA A 5 10.20 16.68 -7.18
CA ALA A 5 9.09 16.02 -6.52
C ALA A 5 9.21 14.49 -6.62
N ALA A 6 8.80 13.78 -5.57
CA ALA A 6 8.76 12.32 -5.57
C ALA A 6 7.67 11.82 -6.55
N ILE A 7 6.54 12.54 -6.60
CA ILE A 7 5.43 12.37 -7.54
C ILE A 7 4.97 13.74 -8.04
N GLU A 8 4.72 13.86 -9.35
CA GLU A 8 4.03 14.98 -9.98
C GLU A 8 2.92 14.41 -10.89
N ALA A 9 1.66 14.73 -10.61
CA ALA A 9 0.50 14.43 -11.43
C ALA A 9 -0.12 15.74 -11.92
N VAL A 10 -0.32 15.86 -13.23
CA VAL A 10 -0.96 17.01 -13.88
C VAL A 10 -2.11 16.50 -14.74
N ASP A 11 -3.33 16.85 -14.35
CA ASP A 11 -4.61 16.53 -15.00
C ASP A 11 -4.77 15.04 -15.33
N VAL A 12 -4.28 14.17 -14.45
CA VAL A 12 -4.25 12.72 -14.63
C VAL A 12 -5.67 12.16 -14.69
N SER A 13 -5.96 11.44 -15.77
CA SER A 13 -7.24 10.77 -16.00
C SER A 13 -7.04 9.27 -16.20
N ARG A 14 -8.07 8.49 -15.87
CA ARG A 14 -8.11 7.04 -16.08
C ARG A 14 -9.52 6.61 -16.41
N THR A 15 -9.71 6.13 -17.63
CA THR A 15 -10.95 5.53 -18.10
C THR A 15 -10.73 4.06 -18.37
N TYR A 16 -11.50 3.19 -17.72
CA TYR A 16 -11.52 1.77 -18.00
C TYR A 16 -12.56 1.45 -19.08
N GLN A 17 -12.28 0.46 -19.92
CA GLN A 17 -13.22 -0.06 -20.91
C GLN A 17 -13.72 -1.43 -20.43
N LEU A 18 -14.99 -1.53 -20.04
CA LEU A 18 -15.65 -2.76 -19.60
C LEU A 18 -16.82 -3.05 -20.53
N ASP A 19 -16.76 -4.14 -21.30
CA ASP A 19 -17.86 -4.63 -22.14
C ASP A 19 -18.53 -3.56 -23.02
N GLY A 20 -17.72 -2.65 -23.60
CA GLY A 20 -18.16 -1.54 -24.44
C GLY A 20 -18.57 -0.26 -23.69
N VAL A 21 -18.57 -0.28 -22.36
CA VAL A 21 -18.83 0.88 -21.49
C VAL A 21 -17.51 1.52 -21.06
N SER A 22 -17.34 2.82 -21.35
CA SER A 22 -16.26 3.63 -20.79
C SER A 22 -16.60 4.11 -19.38
N VAL A 23 -15.80 3.69 -18.39
CA VAL A 23 -15.95 4.08 -16.97
C VAL A 23 -14.83 5.04 -16.57
N PRO A 24 -15.08 6.36 -16.48
CA PRO A 24 -14.09 7.36 -16.09
C PRO A 24 -13.88 7.35 -14.57
N ALA A 25 -12.85 6.61 -14.14
CA ALA A 25 -12.49 6.40 -12.74
C ALA A 25 -11.67 7.56 -12.14
N LEU A 26 -10.86 8.26 -12.96
CA LEU A 26 -10.21 9.53 -12.61
C LEU A 26 -10.45 10.58 -13.69
N ARG A 27 -10.70 11.83 -13.27
CA ARG A 27 -11.26 12.90 -14.10
C ARG A 27 -10.43 14.20 -14.00
N GLY A 28 -9.11 14.11 -14.20
CA GLY A 28 -8.22 15.26 -14.12
C GLY A 28 -7.73 15.51 -12.68
N VAL A 29 -6.96 14.57 -12.14
CA VAL A 29 -6.32 14.71 -10.83
C VAL A 29 -4.96 15.37 -10.98
N SER A 30 -4.80 16.54 -10.36
CA SER A 30 -3.54 17.26 -10.23
C SER A 30 -3.07 17.24 -8.77
N LEU A 31 -1.85 16.74 -8.53
CA LEU A 31 -1.20 16.75 -7.20
C LEU A 31 0.32 16.61 -7.33
N THR A 32 1.05 17.18 -6.38
CA THR A 32 2.50 17.02 -6.25
C THR A 32 2.82 16.49 -4.85
N VAL A 33 3.68 15.48 -4.73
CA VAL A 33 4.18 14.94 -3.45
C VAL A 33 5.69 15.16 -3.39
N ALA A 34 6.14 15.90 -2.38
CA ALA A 34 7.56 16.16 -2.16
C ALA A 34 8.25 14.97 -1.45
N PRO A 35 9.58 14.80 -1.58
CA PRO A 35 10.34 13.92 -0.70
C PRO A 35 10.06 14.25 0.78
N GLY A 36 9.82 13.23 1.60
CA GLY A 36 9.52 13.36 3.02
C GLY A 36 8.08 13.77 3.36
N ASP A 37 7.21 14.07 2.38
CA ASP A 37 5.78 14.28 2.63
C ASP A 37 5.15 13.07 3.31
N TYR A 38 4.16 13.30 4.17
CA TYR A 38 3.26 12.28 4.69
C TYR A 38 1.81 12.68 4.38
N VAL A 39 1.23 12.00 3.40
CA VAL A 39 -0.08 12.28 2.81
C VAL A 39 -1.05 11.15 3.11
N ALA A 40 -2.24 11.47 3.63
CA ALA A 40 -3.37 10.54 3.66
C ALA A 40 -4.35 10.84 2.52
N LEU A 41 -4.71 9.80 1.76
CA LEU A 41 -5.70 9.84 0.70
C LEU A 41 -7.02 9.22 1.21
N VAL A 42 -8.05 10.04 1.33
CA VAL A 42 -9.34 9.68 1.95
C VAL A 42 -10.51 9.90 1.01
N GLY A 43 -11.67 9.29 1.30
CA GLY A 43 -12.90 9.43 0.51
C GLY A 43 -13.73 8.14 0.49
N PRO A 44 -14.99 8.19 0.03
CA PRO A 44 -15.90 7.04 0.03
C PRO A 44 -15.42 5.91 -0.89
N SER A 45 -16.06 4.74 -0.80
CA SER A 45 -15.87 3.66 -1.79
C SER A 45 -16.24 4.17 -3.19
N GLY A 46 -15.54 3.71 -4.22
CA GLY A 46 -15.73 4.16 -5.60
C GLY A 46 -15.19 5.56 -5.93
N SER A 47 -14.62 6.33 -4.99
CA SER A 47 -14.16 7.70 -5.27
C SER A 47 -12.91 7.85 -6.15
N GLY A 48 -12.28 6.73 -6.54
CA GLY A 48 -11.07 6.70 -7.36
C GLY A 48 -9.75 6.49 -6.60
N LYS A 49 -9.76 6.37 -5.26
CA LYS A 49 -8.53 6.23 -4.44
C LYS A 49 -7.59 5.11 -4.92
N SER A 50 -8.10 3.89 -5.05
CA SER A 50 -7.29 2.73 -5.47
C SER A 50 -6.80 2.88 -6.90
N THR A 51 -7.60 3.47 -7.80
CA THR A 51 -7.17 3.82 -9.17
C THR A 51 -6.02 4.81 -9.15
N LEU A 52 -6.11 5.88 -8.35
CA LEU A 52 -5.02 6.84 -8.18
C LEU A 52 -3.79 6.16 -7.60
N MET A 53 -3.93 5.35 -6.55
CA MET A 53 -2.84 4.60 -5.94
C MET A 53 -2.14 3.65 -6.95
N HIS A 54 -2.90 2.96 -7.81
CA HIS A 54 -2.33 2.12 -8.87
C HIS A 54 -1.50 2.92 -9.87
N LEU A 55 -1.96 4.11 -10.28
CA LEU A 55 -1.19 5.01 -11.14
C LEU A 55 0.06 5.54 -10.43
N LEU A 56 -0.08 6.07 -9.22
CA LEU A 56 1.02 6.56 -8.38
C LEU A 56 2.05 5.46 -8.05
N GLY A 57 1.62 4.20 -8.13
CA GLY A 57 2.46 3.01 -7.97
C GLY A 57 2.95 2.41 -9.28
N GLY A 58 2.73 3.06 -10.44
CA GLY A 58 3.14 2.56 -11.75
C GLY A 58 2.60 1.17 -12.10
N LEU A 59 1.51 0.72 -11.47
CA LEU A 59 0.84 -0.56 -11.73
C LEU A 59 -0.11 -0.46 -12.94
N ASP A 60 -0.53 0.76 -13.26
CA ASP A 60 -1.39 1.10 -14.39
C ASP A 60 -0.90 2.42 -15.02
N GLN A 61 -1.36 2.75 -16.23
CA GLN A 61 -0.98 3.98 -16.95
C GLN A 61 -2.16 4.95 -17.11
N PRO A 62 -1.91 6.27 -17.05
CA PRO A 62 -2.96 7.27 -17.26
C PRO A 62 -3.51 7.16 -18.70
N THR A 63 -4.81 7.44 -18.89
CA THR A 63 -5.40 7.58 -20.23
C THR A 63 -5.24 9.00 -20.81
N GLY A 64 -4.79 9.94 -19.98
CA GLY A 64 -4.56 11.33 -20.34
C GLY A 64 -4.04 12.11 -19.13
N GLY A 65 -3.51 13.30 -19.37
CA GLY A 65 -2.69 14.03 -18.39
C GLY A 65 -1.26 13.48 -18.34
N ARG A 66 -0.47 13.96 -17.38
CA ARG A 66 0.93 13.61 -17.20
C ARG A 66 1.20 13.13 -15.77
N LEU A 67 1.96 12.05 -15.63
CA LEU A 67 2.34 11.50 -14.34
C LEU A 67 3.84 11.20 -14.33
N VAL A 68 4.56 11.82 -13.40
CA VAL A 68 5.99 11.63 -13.17
C VAL A 68 6.20 11.02 -11.80
N ILE A 69 7.04 9.98 -11.73
CA ILE A 69 7.44 9.33 -10.48
C ILE A 69 8.97 9.25 -10.48
N GLY A 70 9.62 9.77 -9.43
CA GLY A 70 11.09 9.77 -9.35
C GLY A 70 11.79 10.42 -10.56
N GLY A 71 11.17 11.44 -11.16
CA GLY A 71 11.67 12.12 -12.37
C GLY A 71 11.39 11.40 -13.71
N ARG A 72 10.69 10.27 -13.72
CA ARG A 72 10.37 9.48 -14.94
C ARG A 72 8.89 9.58 -15.29
N ASP A 73 8.58 9.93 -16.54
CA ASP A 73 7.21 10.08 -17.04
C ASP A 73 6.56 8.72 -17.34
N VAL A 74 5.57 8.34 -16.55
CA VAL A 74 4.88 7.02 -16.56
C VAL A 74 4.17 6.75 -17.89
N GLY A 75 3.68 7.79 -18.56
CA GLY A 75 2.96 7.65 -19.84
C GLY A 75 3.87 7.27 -21.01
N ALA A 76 5.18 7.52 -20.89
CA ALA A 76 6.17 7.23 -21.93
C ALA A 76 6.89 5.87 -21.76
N LEU A 77 6.67 5.16 -20.64
CA LEU A 77 7.37 3.91 -20.33
C LEU A 77 6.68 2.67 -20.91
N SER A 78 7.49 1.73 -21.40
CA SER A 78 7.05 0.37 -21.71
C SER A 78 6.84 -0.47 -20.43
N ALA A 79 6.16 -1.61 -20.54
CA ALA A 79 5.89 -2.50 -19.40
C ALA A 79 7.15 -2.97 -18.63
N PRO A 80 8.28 -3.32 -19.29
CA PRO A 80 9.55 -3.58 -18.59
C PRO A 80 10.10 -2.35 -17.86
N GLU A 81 10.05 -1.17 -18.47
CA GLU A 81 10.55 0.06 -17.85
C GLU A 81 9.71 0.51 -16.65
N LEU A 82 8.39 0.26 -16.69
CA LEU A 82 7.50 0.38 -15.53
C LEU A 82 7.88 -0.61 -14.42
N ALA A 83 8.25 -1.85 -14.76
CA ALA A 83 8.71 -2.82 -13.75
C ALA A 83 10.01 -2.36 -13.07
N THR A 84 10.95 -1.82 -13.85
CA THR A 84 12.16 -1.17 -13.34
C THR A 84 11.83 0.03 -12.47
N LEU A 85 10.96 0.94 -12.92
CA LEU A 85 10.49 2.09 -12.14
C LEU A 85 9.92 1.66 -10.78
N ARG A 86 8.97 0.72 -10.78
CA ARG A 86 8.37 0.18 -9.54
C ARG A 86 9.41 -0.36 -8.58
N ASN A 87 10.34 -1.18 -9.08
CA ASN A 87 11.38 -1.77 -8.23
C ASN A 87 12.38 -0.73 -7.70
N GLU A 88 12.69 0.31 -8.48
CA GLU A 88 13.66 1.35 -8.13
C GLU A 88 13.09 2.38 -7.16
N THR A 89 11.88 2.89 -7.41
CA THR A 89 11.37 4.12 -6.78
C THR A 89 10.21 3.90 -5.81
N ILE A 90 9.53 2.74 -5.83
CA ILE A 90 8.26 2.53 -5.08
C ILE A 90 8.36 1.32 -4.13
N GLY A 91 8.11 1.56 -2.85
CA GLY A 91 7.76 0.54 -1.88
C GLY A 91 6.23 0.41 -1.75
N PHE A 92 5.72 -0.82 -1.64
CA PHE A 92 4.29 -1.09 -1.39
C PHE A 92 4.07 -1.79 -0.05
N VAL A 93 3.14 -1.25 0.74
CA VAL A 93 2.55 -1.86 1.93
C VAL A 93 1.05 -2.01 1.68
N PHE A 94 0.49 -3.14 2.08
CA PHE A 94 -0.92 -3.48 1.85
C PHE A 94 -1.56 -3.94 3.17
N GLN A 95 -2.89 -3.84 3.26
CA GLN A 95 -3.69 -4.37 4.36
C GLN A 95 -3.47 -5.88 4.55
N ALA A 96 -3.56 -6.65 3.46
CA ALA A 96 -3.11 -8.03 3.40
C ALA A 96 -1.59 -8.05 3.16
N PHE A 97 -0.82 -8.59 4.09
CA PHE A 97 0.65 -8.46 4.12
C PHE A 97 1.37 -9.02 2.87
N HIS A 98 0.68 -9.85 2.07
CA HIS A 98 1.15 -10.44 0.81
C HIS A 98 2.54 -11.08 0.92
N LEU A 99 2.85 -11.71 2.06
CA LEU A 99 4.11 -12.44 2.27
C LEU A 99 4.06 -13.82 1.59
N LEU A 100 5.19 -14.28 1.06
CA LEU A 100 5.33 -15.63 0.52
C LEU A 100 5.32 -16.64 1.68
N PRO A 101 4.30 -17.52 1.80
CA PRO A 101 4.00 -18.25 3.04
C PRO A 101 5.02 -19.35 3.39
N ARG A 102 5.81 -19.81 2.41
CA ARG A 102 6.84 -20.85 2.60
C ARG A 102 8.26 -20.29 2.71
N THR A 103 8.40 -18.97 2.63
CA THR A 103 9.67 -18.24 2.59
C THR A 103 9.94 -17.60 3.95
N SER A 104 11.19 -17.48 4.36
CA SER A 104 11.56 -16.82 5.64
C SER A 104 11.24 -15.32 5.62
N ALA A 105 11.26 -14.66 6.78
CA ALA A 105 11.13 -13.20 6.87
C ALA A 105 12.25 -12.50 6.12
N VAL A 106 13.50 -12.92 6.29
CA VAL A 106 14.66 -12.31 5.62
C VAL A 106 14.63 -12.53 4.11
N ASP A 107 14.17 -13.68 3.62
CA ASP A 107 14.05 -13.92 2.18
C ASP A 107 12.83 -13.23 1.56
N ASN A 108 11.73 -13.05 2.33
CA ASN A 108 10.61 -12.19 1.94
C ASN A 108 11.07 -10.73 1.76
N VAL A 109 11.88 -10.22 2.70
CA VAL A 109 12.46 -8.87 2.62
C VAL A 109 13.50 -8.78 1.51
N ALA A 110 14.30 -9.81 1.25
CA ALA A 110 15.29 -9.80 0.18
C ALA A 110 14.70 -9.88 -1.24
N LEU A 111 13.43 -10.28 -1.40
CA LEU A 111 12.80 -10.55 -2.70
C LEU A 111 12.93 -9.39 -3.73
N PRO A 112 12.67 -8.11 -3.39
CA PRO A 112 12.83 -7.01 -4.35
C PRO A 112 14.27 -6.83 -4.85
N LEU A 113 15.27 -7.19 -4.03
CA LEU A 113 16.68 -7.10 -4.39
C LEU A 113 17.11 -8.23 -5.36
N VAL A 114 16.37 -9.34 -5.43
CA VAL A 114 16.58 -10.39 -6.45
C VAL A 114 16.33 -9.81 -7.84
N TYR A 115 15.27 -9.03 -8.01
CA TYR A 115 14.95 -8.35 -9.27
C TYR A 115 15.93 -7.23 -9.64
N ARG A 116 16.69 -6.69 -8.68
CA ARG A 116 17.85 -5.80 -8.92
C ARG A 116 19.15 -6.54 -9.28
N GLY A 117 19.14 -7.87 -9.34
CA GLY A 117 20.36 -8.66 -9.56
C GLY A 117 21.36 -8.64 -8.40
N VAL A 118 20.95 -8.22 -7.19
CA VAL A 118 21.87 -8.08 -6.04
C VAL A 118 22.34 -9.47 -5.57
N GLY A 119 23.65 -9.60 -5.38
CA GLY A 119 24.31 -10.85 -4.99
C GLY A 119 23.78 -11.44 -3.67
N ALA A 120 23.81 -12.77 -3.55
CA ALA A 120 23.10 -13.51 -2.50
C ALA A 120 23.45 -13.08 -1.07
N ARG A 121 24.74 -12.93 -0.78
CA ARG A 121 25.24 -12.44 0.51
C ARG A 121 24.74 -11.02 0.81
N GLN A 122 24.95 -10.10 -0.12
CA GLN A 122 24.59 -8.68 0.03
C GLN A 122 23.08 -8.46 0.22
N ARG A 123 22.22 -9.18 -0.53
CA ARG A 123 20.76 -9.04 -0.35
C ARG A 123 20.27 -9.57 1.00
N ARG A 124 20.87 -10.66 1.50
CA ARG A 124 20.54 -11.21 2.84
C ARG A 124 21.03 -10.27 3.95
N GLU A 125 22.21 -9.69 3.82
CA GLU A 125 22.74 -8.67 4.75
C GLU A 125 21.84 -7.43 4.81
N ARG A 126 21.45 -6.86 3.65
CA ARG A 126 20.51 -5.72 3.59
C ARG A 126 19.14 -6.05 4.19
N ALA A 127 18.60 -7.23 3.87
CA ALA A 127 17.31 -7.66 4.39
C ALA A 127 17.33 -7.90 5.91
N ALA A 128 18.41 -8.47 6.44
CA ALA A 128 18.59 -8.66 7.88
C ALA A 128 18.74 -7.32 8.63
N ALA A 129 19.51 -6.37 8.06
CA ALA A 129 19.62 -5.03 8.61
C ALA A 129 18.27 -4.29 8.64
N MET A 130 17.48 -4.38 7.55
CA MET A 130 16.15 -3.76 7.50
C MET A 130 15.16 -4.44 8.47
N LEU A 131 15.22 -5.77 8.64
CA LEU A 131 14.49 -6.47 9.70
C LEU A 131 14.90 -6.01 11.10
N GLY A 132 16.20 -5.72 11.32
CA GLY A 132 16.69 -5.08 12.53
C GLY A 132 16.01 -3.74 12.80
N ARG A 133 15.94 -2.84 11.80
CA ARG A 133 15.30 -1.52 11.92
C ARG A 133 13.81 -1.60 12.30
N VAL A 134 13.08 -2.63 11.86
CA VAL A 134 11.67 -2.85 12.24
C VAL A 134 11.47 -3.74 13.48
N GLY A 135 12.52 -3.94 14.29
CA GLY A 135 12.47 -4.70 15.54
C GLY A 135 12.35 -6.23 15.39
N LEU A 136 12.68 -6.77 14.21
CA LEU A 136 12.58 -8.19 13.85
C LEU A 136 13.92 -8.89 13.63
N GLY A 137 15.04 -8.31 14.09
CA GLY A 137 16.37 -8.92 13.98
C GLY A 137 16.50 -10.32 14.62
N HIS A 138 15.61 -10.68 15.55
CA HIS A 138 15.54 -12.01 16.17
C HIS A 138 14.60 -13.00 15.46
N ARG A 139 13.95 -12.57 14.36
CA ARG A 139 12.93 -13.36 13.62
C ARG A 139 13.35 -13.72 12.18
N LEU A 140 14.61 -13.49 11.78
CA LEU A 140 15.07 -13.58 10.39
C LEU A 140 14.57 -14.83 9.63
N ASP A 141 14.74 -16.01 10.23
CA ASP A 141 14.41 -17.29 9.58
C ASP A 141 12.96 -17.78 9.83
N HIS A 142 12.13 -17.02 10.55
CA HIS A 142 10.72 -17.37 10.77
C HIS A 142 9.90 -17.21 9.48
N ARG A 143 8.96 -18.12 9.25
CA ARG A 143 7.97 -18.04 8.16
C ARG A 143 6.73 -17.24 8.59
N PRO A 144 5.92 -16.69 7.67
CA PRO A 144 4.74 -15.90 8.01
C PRO A 144 3.76 -16.57 8.99
N ASN A 145 3.58 -17.89 8.92
CA ASN A 145 2.72 -18.64 9.84
C ASN A 145 3.30 -18.80 11.27
N GLN A 146 4.51 -18.31 11.52
CA GLN A 146 5.18 -18.27 12.83
C GLN A 146 5.26 -16.83 13.39
N LEU A 147 4.61 -15.87 12.73
CA LEU A 147 4.64 -14.45 13.05
C LEU A 147 3.21 -13.94 13.32
N SER A 148 3.04 -13.13 14.35
CA SER A 148 1.80 -12.36 14.59
C SER A 148 1.49 -11.41 13.42
N GLY A 149 0.23 -10.95 13.30
CA GLY A 149 -0.15 -10.01 12.24
C GLY A 149 0.70 -8.73 12.24
N GLY A 150 1.01 -8.19 13.43
CA GLY A 150 1.91 -7.05 13.57
C GLY A 150 3.35 -7.33 13.15
N GLU A 151 3.90 -8.51 13.48
CA GLU A 151 5.22 -8.92 12.98
C GLU A 151 5.20 -9.10 11.45
N GLN A 152 4.17 -9.73 10.88
CA GLN A 152 4.02 -9.89 9.42
C GLN A 152 3.93 -8.53 8.71
N GLN A 153 3.20 -7.55 9.26
CA GLN A 153 3.14 -6.23 8.65
C GLN A 153 4.49 -5.50 8.74
N ARG A 154 5.26 -5.67 9.82
CA ARG A 154 6.63 -5.15 9.91
C ARG A 154 7.57 -5.83 8.90
N VAL A 155 7.40 -7.12 8.59
CA VAL A 155 8.11 -7.79 7.47
C VAL A 155 7.72 -7.18 6.12
N ALA A 156 6.43 -6.88 5.90
CA ALA A 156 5.97 -6.24 4.67
C ALA A 156 6.53 -4.81 4.49
N ILE A 157 6.59 -4.02 5.56
CA ILE A 157 7.22 -2.69 5.59
C ILE A 157 8.73 -2.78 5.32
N ALA A 158 9.43 -3.72 5.98
CA ALA A 158 10.85 -3.95 5.72
C ALA A 158 11.11 -4.34 4.26
N ARG A 159 10.27 -5.19 3.67
CA ARG A 159 10.32 -5.56 2.24
C ARG A 159 10.10 -4.35 1.33
N ALA A 160 9.16 -3.47 1.67
CA ALA A 160 8.87 -2.27 0.90
C ALA A 160 10.05 -1.27 0.91
N LEU A 161 10.81 -1.21 2.00
CA LEU A 161 11.89 -0.24 2.21
C LEU A 161 13.29 -0.77 1.91
N VAL A 162 13.50 -2.08 1.81
CA VAL A 162 14.83 -2.71 1.58
C VAL A 162 15.58 -2.14 0.37
N THR A 163 14.82 -1.62 -0.58
CA THR A 163 15.19 -1.05 -1.88
C THR A 163 15.60 0.42 -1.83
N ASP A 164 15.45 1.06 -0.67
CA ASP A 164 15.59 2.51 -0.48
C ASP A 164 14.74 3.33 -1.48
N PRO A 165 13.41 3.09 -1.53
CA PRO A 165 12.52 3.74 -2.50
C PRO A 165 12.35 5.23 -2.22
N THR A 166 12.00 6.01 -3.25
CA THR A 166 11.64 7.43 -3.13
C THR A 166 10.22 7.62 -2.55
N VAL A 167 9.32 6.67 -2.83
CA VAL A 167 7.92 6.69 -2.40
C VAL A 167 7.57 5.38 -1.68
N LEU A 168 6.86 5.48 -0.57
CA LEU A 168 6.20 4.38 0.12
C LEU A 168 4.68 4.56 -0.03
N LEU A 169 4.03 3.63 -0.73
CA LEU A 169 2.59 3.59 -0.91
C LEU A 169 1.99 2.56 0.06
N ALA A 170 1.03 2.97 0.87
CA ALA A 170 0.41 2.12 1.88
C ALA A 170 -1.12 2.05 1.72
N ASP A 171 -1.65 0.89 1.29
CA ASP A 171 -3.10 0.65 1.19
C ASP A 171 -3.61 0.05 2.50
N GLU A 172 -4.38 0.81 3.26
CA GLU A 172 -4.98 0.43 4.55
C GLU A 172 -4.04 -0.40 5.47
N PRO A 173 -2.83 0.10 5.79
CA PRO A 173 -1.75 -0.70 6.40
C PRO A 173 -2.06 -1.22 7.82
N THR A 174 -3.17 -0.79 8.43
CA THR A 174 -3.63 -1.25 9.75
C THR A 174 -4.96 -2.00 9.73
N GLY A 175 -5.64 -2.13 8.58
CA GLY A 175 -7.01 -2.68 8.51
C GLY A 175 -7.17 -4.16 8.91
N ASN A 176 -6.06 -4.89 9.08
CA ASN A 176 -6.03 -6.28 9.56
C ASN A 176 -5.38 -6.45 10.95
N LEU A 177 -5.21 -5.36 11.71
CA LEU A 177 -4.53 -5.35 13.01
C LEU A 177 -5.48 -4.88 14.11
N ASP A 178 -5.25 -5.34 15.35
CA ASP A 178 -5.87 -4.73 16.52
C ASP A 178 -5.37 -3.29 16.71
N THR A 179 -6.13 -2.46 17.44
CA THR A 179 -5.83 -1.04 17.60
C THR A 179 -4.42 -0.79 18.15
N VAL A 180 -3.96 -1.54 19.15
CA VAL A 180 -2.64 -1.30 19.78
C VAL A 180 -1.51 -1.62 18.80
N THR A 181 -1.60 -2.78 18.13
CA THR A 181 -0.64 -3.17 17.09
C THR A 181 -0.68 -2.21 15.90
N GLY A 182 -1.87 -1.74 15.49
CA GLY A 182 -2.05 -0.76 14.42
C GLY A 182 -1.37 0.58 14.73
N GLN A 183 -1.58 1.14 15.92
CA GLN A 183 -0.93 2.39 16.34
C GLN A 183 0.61 2.25 16.37
N ALA A 184 1.14 1.08 16.77
CA ALA A 184 2.57 0.81 16.73
C ALA A 184 3.14 0.72 15.30
N VAL A 185 2.37 0.16 14.36
CA VAL A 185 2.73 0.12 12.92
C VAL A 185 2.72 1.53 12.30
N LEU A 186 1.75 2.37 12.65
CA LEU A 186 1.68 3.76 12.18
C LEU A 186 2.85 4.60 12.71
N ALA A 187 3.18 4.45 14.00
CA ALA A 187 4.34 5.10 14.60
C ALA A 187 5.66 4.67 13.92
N LEU A 188 5.80 3.39 13.55
CA LEU A 188 6.95 2.90 12.80
C LEU A 188 7.03 3.52 11.38
N LEU A 189 5.90 3.62 10.67
CA LEU A 189 5.86 4.26 9.35
C LEU A 189 6.25 5.75 9.41
N GLU A 190 5.76 6.46 10.43
CA GLU A 190 6.10 7.87 10.69
C GLU A 190 7.58 8.06 11.05
N GLN A 191 8.13 7.19 11.90
CA GLN A 191 9.56 7.19 12.21
C GLN A 191 10.40 6.98 10.95
N LEU A 192 10.06 5.98 10.13
CA LEU A 192 10.81 5.66 8.92
C LEU A 192 10.70 6.77 7.86
N ASN A 193 9.53 7.41 7.71
CA ASN A 193 9.34 8.61 6.89
C ASN A 193 10.26 9.76 7.37
N ALA A 194 10.27 10.05 8.68
CA ALA A 194 11.06 11.12 9.26
C ALA A 194 12.58 10.87 9.19
N GLU A 195 13.04 9.62 9.38
CA GLU A 195 14.46 9.25 9.32
C GLU A 195 15.02 9.24 7.90
N SER A 196 14.26 8.72 6.93
CA SER A 196 14.78 8.45 5.57
C SER A 196 14.41 9.51 4.53
N GLY A 197 13.40 10.35 4.80
CA GLY A 197 12.85 11.27 3.80
C GLY A 197 12.09 10.58 2.67
N VAL A 198 11.70 9.30 2.80
CA VAL A 198 10.79 8.65 1.85
C VAL A 198 9.42 9.34 1.88
N ALA A 199 8.87 9.66 0.71
CA ALA A 199 7.53 10.22 0.61
C ALA A 199 6.49 9.12 0.94
N LEU A 200 5.66 9.33 1.97
CA LEU A 200 4.64 8.37 2.40
C LEU A 200 3.26 8.81 1.91
N VAL A 201 2.62 7.99 1.06
CA VAL A 201 1.21 8.17 0.66
C VAL A 201 0.41 6.99 1.18
N MET A 202 -0.52 7.26 2.09
CA MET A 202 -1.35 6.26 2.75
C MET A 202 -2.80 6.39 2.30
N VAL A 203 -3.40 5.31 1.81
CA VAL A 203 -4.85 5.23 1.56
C VAL A 203 -5.51 4.68 2.82
N THR A 204 -6.58 5.33 3.28
CA THR A 204 -7.38 4.86 4.41
C THR A 204 -8.82 5.36 4.35
N HIS A 205 -9.75 4.58 4.90
CA HIS A 205 -11.11 5.02 5.21
C HIS A 205 -11.29 5.44 6.68
N ASP A 206 -10.29 5.20 7.54
CA ASP A 206 -10.28 5.57 8.95
C ASP A 206 -9.80 7.02 9.12
N ASN A 207 -10.65 7.86 9.71
CA ASN A 207 -10.38 9.28 9.95
C ASN A 207 -9.33 9.52 11.05
N GLU A 208 -9.19 8.64 12.05
CA GLU A 208 -8.16 8.75 13.09
C GLU A 208 -6.78 8.46 12.50
N VAL A 209 -6.69 7.42 11.66
CA VAL A 209 -5.46 7.11 10.91
C VAL A 209 -5.13 8.25 9.94
N ALA A 210 -6.11 8.76 9.19
CA ALA A 210 -5.89 9.88 8.28
C ALA A 210 -5.46 11.18 8.98
N ALA A 211 -5.91 11.41 10.23
CA ALA A 211 -5.55 12.58 11.02
C ALA A 211 -4.08 12.58 11.48
N ARG A 212 -3.37 11.44 11.43
CA ARG A 212 -1.93 11.36 11.71
C ARG A 212 -1.07 11.91 10.58
N ALA A 213 -1.59 11.95 9.34
CA ALA A 213 -0.86 12.49 8.20
C ALA A 213 -0.78 14.02 8.24
N ARG A 214 0.38 14.57 7.82
CA ARG A 214 0.64 16.02 7.78
C ARG A 214 -0.19 16.73 6.72
N ARG A 215 -0.56 16.00 5.66
CA ARG A 215 -1.41 16.44 4.55
C ARG A 215 -2.52 15.44 4.33
N ARG A 216 -3.74 15.92 4.07
CA ARG A 216 -4.90 15.08 3.71
C ARG A 216 -5.45 15.51 2.37
N ILE A 217 -5.57 14.56 1.45
CA ILE A 217 -6.19 14.72 0.13
C ILE A 217 -7.49 13.94 0.14
N ALA A 218 -8.62 14.64 -0.03
CA ALA A 218 -9.93 14.02 -0.11
C ALA A 218 -10.34 13.84 -1.58
N MET A 219 -10.76 12.63 -1.93
CA MET A 219 -11.28 12.28 -3.25
C MET A 219 -12.77 12.00 -3.23
N ARG A 220 -13.45 12.43 -4.30
CA ARG A 220 -14.85 12.09 -4.57
C ARG A 220 -15.05 11.99 -6.08
N ASP A 221 -15.79 10.98 -6.53
CA ASP A 221 -16.23 10.82 -7.92
C ASP A 221 -15.11 11.01 -8.98
N GLY A 222 -13.90 10.52 -8.69
CA GLY A 222 -12.73 10.57 -9.58
C GLY A 222 -11.95 11.89 -9.59
N VAL A 223 -12.27 12.84 -8.72
CA VAL A 223 -11.54 14.12 -8.56
C VAL A 223 -11.05 14.33 -7.12
N VAL A 224 -10.04 15.19 -6.96
CA VAL A 224 -9.64 15.72 -5.65
C VAL A 224 -10.57 16.88 -5.30
N VAL A 225 -11.21 16.81 -4.14
CA VAL A 225 -12.18 17.82 -3.65
C VAL A 225 -11.65 18.65 -2.49
N SER A 226 -10.55 18.24 -1.86
CA SER A 226 -9.85 19.01 -0.83
C SER A 226 -8.41 18.53 -0.70
N ASP A 227 -7.49 19.46 -0.45
CA ASP A 227 -6.10 19.20 -0.11
C ASP A 227 -5.69 20.19 0.99
N THR A 228 -5.28 19.68 2.16
CA THR A 228 -4.96 20.56 3.30
C THR A 228 -3.66 21.35 3.12
N ALA A 229 -2.76 20.93 2.22
CA ALA A 229 -1.53 21.70 1.92
C ALA A 229 -1.84 23.01 1.17
N SER A 230 -2.94 23.06 0.43
CA SER A 230 -3.37 24.23 -0.36
C SER A 230 -3.88 25.42 0.47
N THR A 231 -3.70 25.40 1.79
CA THR A 231 -4.16 26.47 2.70
C THR A 231 -3.16 27.61 2.91
N VAL A 232 -1.94 27.52 2.34
CA VAL A 232 -0.86 28.50 2.64
C VAL A 232 -0.31 29.28 1.44
N HIS A 233 -0.49 28.84 0.18
CA HIS A 233 0.21 29.50 -0.96
C HIS A 233 -0.52 29.60 -2.31
N ASP A 234 -1.86 29.70 -2.33
CA ASP A 234 -2.51 30.43 -3.43
C ASP A 234 -3.82 31.12 -3.01
N ARG A 235 -3.71 32.43 -2.76
CA ARG A 235 -4.77 33.39 -3.03
C ARG A 235 -4.10 34.63 -3.62
N PRO A 236 -4.37 35.03 -4.87
CA PRO A 236 -4.12 36.41 -5.26
C PRO A 236 -4.92 37.30 -4.30
N SER A 237 -4.28 38.33 -3.74
CA SER A 237 -4.92 39.26 -2.84
C SER A 237 -5.97 40.08 -3.59
N SER A 238 -7.23 39.64 -3.55
CA SER A 238 -8.35 40.53 -3.81
C SER A 238 -8.30 41.65 -2.78
N GLY A 239 -8.09 42.87 -3.25
CA GLY A 239 -8.19 44.07 -2.43
C GLY A 239 -9.58 44.21 -1.80
N PRO A 240 -9.76 45.15 -0.85
CA PRO A 240 -11.01 45.30 -0.12
C PRO A 240 -12.18 45.50 -1.09
N VAL A 241 -13.09 44.52 -1.12
CA VAL A 241 -14.33 44.61 -1.88
C VAL A 241 -15.15 45.73 -1.25
N ALA A 242 -15.35 46.81 -2.00
CA ALA A 242 -16.24 47.90 -1.60
C ALA A 242 -17.65 47.34 -1.35
N ALA A 243 -18.29 47.82 -0.29
CA ALA A 243 -19.65 47.40 0.04
C ALA A 243 -20.62 47.76 -1.10
N PRO A 244 -21.57 46.89 -1.46
CA PRO A 244 -22.61 47.24 -2.42
C PRO A 244 -23.59 48.23 -1.78
N ASP A 245 -23.58 49.46 -2.27
CA ASP A 245 -24.59 50.47 -1.93
C ASP A 245 -25.98 50.07 -2.41
N THR A 246 -26.99 50.44 -1.61
CA THR A 246 -28.41 50.54 -1.97
C THR A 246 -29.11 49.29 -2.54
N LEU A 247 -29.83 48.58 -1.65
CA LEU A 247 -31.18 48.10 -1.96
C LEU A 247 -32.18 48.73 -0.98
N VAL A 248 -33.32 49.13 -1.52
CA VAL A 248 -34.27 50.07 -0.89
C VAL A 248 -35.15 49.39 0.16
N ALA A 249 -35.33 50.07 1.30
CA ALA A 249 -36.27 49.64 2.34
C ALA A 249 -37.73 49.97 1.96
N ALA A 250 -38.64 49.03 2.23
CA ALA A 250 -40.09 49.22 2.23
C ALA A 250 -40.64 49.03 3.65
N PRO A 251 -41.74 49.71 4.05
CA PRO A 251 -41.94 50.12 5.43
C PRO A 251 -42.66 49.10 6.33
N SER A 252 -42.43 49.27 7.64
CA SER A 252 -43.05 48.55 8.75
C SER A 252 -44.57 48.74 8.83
N ALA A 253 -45.27 47.70 9.29
CA ALA A 253 -46.63 47.79 9.83
C ALA A 253 -46.75 46.92 11.08
N GLU A 254 -47.04 47.53 12.23
CA GLU A 254 -47.46 46.84 13.46
C GLU A 254 -49.02 46.76 13.52
N PRO A 255 -49.67 46.38 14.65
CA PRO A 255 -50.31 45.08 14.72
C PRO A 255 -51.85 45.18 14.82
N ARG A 256 -52.55 44.05 14.66
CA ARG A 256 -53.95 43.93 15.08
C ARG A 256 -54.20 42.65 15.87
N SER A 257 -55.06 42.79 16.87
CA SER A 257 -55.31 41.85 17.95
C SER A 257 -56.75 41.32 17.93
N ALA A 258 -57.06 40.41 18.87
CA ALA A 258 -58.38 39.79 19.14
C ALA A 258 -58.85 38.72 18.12
N SER A 259 -59.60 37.67 18.50
CA SER A 259 -59.93 37.06 19.82
C SER A 259 -60.76 35.77 19.61
N GLY A 260 -60.74 34.82 20.56
CA GLY A 260 -61.70 33.70 20.63
C GLY A 260 -61.03 32.37 21.00
N SER A 261 -60.99 32.00 22.29
CA SER A 261 -62.02 31.23 23.03
C SER A 261 -61.83 29.71 22.92
N GLY A 262 -61.54 29.06 24.07
CA GLY A 262 -61.48 27.58 24.22
C GLY A 262 -62.87 26.95 24.42
N PRO A 263 -63.05 25.83 25.16
CA PRO A 263 -62.12 25.18 26.11
C PRO A 263 -61.96 23.64 25.93
N GLY A 264 -61.22 22.95 26.82
CA GLY A 264 -61.36 21.48 26.97
C GLY A 264 -60.16 20.67 27.46
N HIS A 265 -59.85 20.71 28.76
CA HIS A 265 -59.19 19.61 29.50
C HIS A 265 -60.28 18.85 30.31
N PRO A 266 -60.08 17.62 30.87
CA PRO A 266 -58.84 17.18 31.52
C PRO A 266 -58.47 15.66 31.53
N SER A 267 -57.24 15.39 32.02
CA SER A 267 -56.77 14.30 32.92
C SER A 267 -57.29 12.84 32.89
N GLY A 268 -56.33 11.90 32.98
CA GLY A 268 -56.44 10.61 33.69
C GLY A 268 -56.91 9.41 32.85
N GLY A 269 -56.48 8.15 33.12
CA GLY A 269 -55.49 7.66 34.08
C GLY A 269 -55.51 6.12 34.22
N SER A 270 -54.38 5.53 34.65
CA SER A 270 -54.22 4.24 35.37
C SER A 270 -54.91 2.92 34.93
N GLY A 271 -54.11 1.84 34.85
CA GLY A 271 -54.51 0.44 35.12
C GLY A 271 -54.70 -0.46 33.88
N GLY A 272 -54.31 -1.74 33.89
CA GLY A 272 -53.50 -2.50 34.86
C GLY A 272 -53.69 -4.03 34.78
N ALA A 273 -52.59 -4.79 34.92
CA ALA A 273 -52.53 -6.26 35.14
C ALA A 273 -53.11 -7.19 34.03
N ALA A 274 -52.91 -8.52 33.97
CA ALA A 274 -52.20 -9.48 34.83
C ALA A 274 -51.75 -10.74 34.02
N GLY A 275 -50.91 -11.61 34.62
CA GLY A 275 -50.61 -12.99 34.16
C GLY A 275 -49.11 -13.26 33.93
N ALA A 276 -48.36 -13.92 34.83
CA ALA A 276 -48.34 -15.37 35.11
C ALA A 276 -47.82 -16.21 33.92
N THR A 277 -46.89 -17.18 34.02
CA THR A 277 -46.19 -17.88 35.13
C THR A 277 -45.07 -18.76 34.55
N GLY A 278 -44.12 -19.27 35.36
CA GLY A 278 -43.18 -20.35 34.98
C GLY A 278 -41.72 -19.90 34.83
N ARG A 279 -40.85 -19.97 35.85
CA ARG A 279 -40.26 -21.13 36.57
C ARG A 279 -39.08 -21.76 35.81
N LEU A 280 -37.88 -21.51 36.34
CA LEU A 280 -36.59 -22.13 35.98
C LEU A 280 -36.57 -23.65 36.21
N PRO A 281 -35.57 -24.32 35.63
CA PRO A 281 -34.73 -25.22 36.41
C PRO A 281 -33.23 -24.85 36.36
N ARG A 282 -32.56 -24.97 37.53
CA ARG A 282 -31.13 -25.35 37.64
C ARG A 282 -31.06 -26.89 37.43
N ASP A 283 -29.96 -27.60 37.21
CA ASP A 283 -28.60 -27.66 37.79
C ASP A 283 -27.92 -28.91 37.11
N PRO A 284 -26.81 -29.56 37.55
CA PRO A 284 -25.66 -29.17 38.38
C PRO A 284 -24.27 -29.69 37.86
N ALA A 285 -23.21 -29.47 38.68
CA ALA A 285 -21.94 -30.25 38.80
C ALA A 285 -20.90 -30.18 37.64
N ALA A 286 -19.59 -29.95 37.86
CA ALA A 286 -18.59 -30.55 38.77
C ALA A 286 -18.22 -32.01 38.36
N ASP A 287 -16.98 -32.50 38.43
CA ASP A 287 -15.90 -32.25 39.41
C ASP A 287 -14.51 -32.81 38.95
N ARG A 288 -13.41 -32.46 39.65
CA ARG A 288 -12.02 -33.05 39.68
C ARG A 288 -11.19 -33.13 38.38
N ARG A 289 -9.87 -32.86 38.31
CA ARG A 289 -8.65 -32.90 39.19
C ARG A 289 -8.05 -34.28 39.53
N THR A 290 -6.95 -34.59 38.83
CA THR A 290 -5.73 -35.35 39.23
C THR A 290 -4.60 -34.90 38.26
N ARG A 291 -3.45 -34.34 38.66
CA ARG A 291 -2.22 -34.92 39.28
C ARG A 291 -1.75 -36.22 38.59
N GLU A 292 -0.63 -36.25 37.86
CA GLU A 292 0.82 -36.16 38.24
C GLU A 292 1.43 -37.56 37.95
N VAL A 293 2.56 -37.73 37.25
CA VAL A 293 3.91 -38.01 37.83
C VAL A 293 4.96 -38.24 36.70
N ALA A 294 6.17 -37.66 36.89
CA ALA A 294 7.55 -38.02 36.47
C ALA A 294 7.98 -38.45 35.02
N GLY A 295 9.20 -38.02 34.66
CA GLY A 295 10.10 -38.62 33.64
C GLY A 295 10.89 -39.84 34.19
N PRO A 296 12.07 -40.24 33.65
CA PRO A 296 13.19 -39.46 33.08
C PRO A 296 13.49 -39.83 31.60
N GLY A 297 14.55 -39.41 30.88
CA GLY A 297 15.73 -38.56 31.13
C GLY A 297 17.03 -39.24 30.65
N SER A 298 17.86 -38.56 29.85
CA SER A 298 19.27 -38.90 29.61
C SER A 298 20.04 -37.77 28.88
N GLU A 299 21.19 -37.39 29.46
CA GLU A 299 22.21 -36.51 28.88
C GLU A 299 23.36 -37.34 28.29
N VAL A 300 24.05 -36.79 27.27
CA VAL A 300 25.48 -36.97 26.89
C VAL A 300 25.74 -36.09 25.65
N ASP A 301 26.90 -35.49 25.39
CA ASP A 301 28.00 -34.99 26.25
C ASP A 301 28.78 -33.93 25.40
N ALA A 302 29.81 -33.29 25.96
CA ALA A 302 30.53 -32.16 25.35
C ALA A 302 31.81 -32.53 24.54
N ALA A 303 32.49 -31.48 24.04
CA ALA A 303 33.80 -31.45 23.36
C ALA A 303 33.82 -31.96 21.89
N ASP A 304 34.74 -31.54 21.00
CA ASP A 304 35.92 -30.67 21.16
C ASP A 304 36.24 -29.88 19.87
N ARG A 305 37.11 -28.85 19.95
CA ARG A 305 37.81 -28.24 18.79
C ARG A 305 39.32 -28.36 19.00
N PRO A 306 40.09 -28.60 17.92
CA PRO A 306 41.05 -27.55 17.55
C PRO A 306 41.29 -27.37 16.03
N GLY A 307 41.63 -26.14 15.65
CA GLY A 307 42.66 -25.87 14.62
C GLY A 307 43.98 -25.50 15.35
N PRO A 308 45.12 -25.28 14.66
CA PRO A 308 45.24 -24.23 13.64
C PRO A 308 46.22 -24.56 12.48
N ASP A 309 46.78 -23.52 11.84
CA ASP A 309 47.94 -23.48 10.91
C ASP A 309 47.70 -23.89 9.43
N ALA A 310 48.20 -23.20 8.39
CA ALA A 310 48.89 -21.90 8.29
C ALA A 310 48.76 -21.27 6.87
N ASP A 311 49.00 -19.95 6.78
CA ASP A 311 49.25 -19.15 5.55
C ASP A 311 50.80 -19.15 5.27
N PRO A 312 51.42 -18.58 4.19
CA PRO A 312 50.87 -17.81 3.07
C PRO A 312 51.52 -18.07 1.67
N ALA A 313 51.16 -17.18 0.72
CA ALA A 313 51.95 -16.68 -0.43
C ALA A 313 51.99 -17.45 -1.78
N ALA A 314 51.39 -16.82 -2.83
CA ALA A 314 52.07 -16.38 -4.07
C ALA A 314 51.10 -15.70 -5.06
N GLY A 315 51.56 -14.65 -5.77
CA GLY A 315 50.99 -14.21 -7.06
C GLY A 315 52.12 -14.18 -8.11
N PRO A 316 52.01 -13.46 -9.25
CA PRO A 316 50.81 -13.04 -9.99
C PRO A 316 50.90 -13.21 -11.55
N ARG A 317 49.79 -13.58 -12.24
CA ARG A 317 49.56 -13.45 -13.72
C ARG A 317 50.53 -14.28 -14.63
N PRO A 318 50.42 -14.33 -16.00
CA PRO A 318 49.38 -13.92 -16.99
C PRO A 318 48.45 -15.12 -17.37
N GLY A 319 47.69 -15.23 -18.48
CA GLY A 319 47.31 -14.31 -19.60
C GLY A 319 47.67 -14.85 -21.02
N ALA A 320 46.91 -14.46 -22.07
CA ALA A 320 46.96 -14.92 -23.50
C ALA A 320 46.51 -16.39 -23.75
N ASP A 321 46.06 -16.84 -24.94
CA ASP A 321 45.26 -16.25 -26.05
C ASP A 321 44.71 -17.41 -26.95
N ALA A 322 43.87 -17.08 -27.94
CA ALA A 322 43.24 -17.86 -29.05
C ALA A 322 43.68 -19.30 -29.45
N ALA A 323 42.70 -20.16 -29.76
CA ALA A 323 42.56 -21.01 -30.98
C ALA A 323 41.32 -21.96 -30.85
N THR A 324 40.25 -21.90 -31.66
CA THR A 324 40.08 -22.26 -33.10
C THR A 324 39.94 -23.76 -33.40
N ARG A 325 38.84 -24.11 -34.11
CA ARG A 325 38.36 -25.41 -34.71
C ARG A 325 37.05 -25.88 -34.02
N GLY A 326 35.94 -26.21 -34.69
CA GLY A 326 35.63 -26.34 -36.13
C GLY A 326 35.05 -27.74 -36.42
N ILE A 327 34.20 -27.90 -37.47
CA ILE A 327 33.61 -29.18 -37.98
C ILE A 327 32.43 -29.69 -37.10
N SER A 328 31.24 -30.09 -37.60
CA SER A 328 30.63 -29.96 -38.95
C SER A 328 29.09 -30.07 -38.91
N ARG A 329 28.44 -29.62 -40.00
CA ARG A 329 27.06 -29.97 -40.40
C ARG A 329 26.93 -31.47 -40.73
N VAL A 330 25.72 -32.01 -40.61
CA VAL A 330 25.24 -33.15 -41.40
C VAL A 330 23.87 -32.79 -41.98
N ASP A 331 23.76 -32.81 -43.31
CA ASP A 331 22.52 -32.71 -44.10
C ASP A 331 22.38 -34.02 -44.91
N VAL A 332 21.20 -34.67 -44.87
CA VAL A 332 20.64 -35.60 -45.90
C VAL A 332 19.10 -35.59 -45.64
N ALA A 333 18.25 -34.96 -46.46
CA ALA A 333 17.61 -35.46 -47.71
C ALA A 333 16.82 -36.78 -47.53
N GLY A 334 15.68 -37.07 -48.17
CA GLY A 334 14.74 -36.36 -49.08
C GLY A 334 13.38 -37.07 -48.96
N THR A 335 12.24 -36.60 -49.49
CA THR A 335 11.73 -36.65 -50.89
C THR A 335 10.22 -36.34 -50.83
N ASP A 336 9.43 -36.08 -51.87
CA ASP A 336 9.53 -35.43 -53.19
C ASP A 336 8.13 -35.60 -53.87
N ARG A 337 7.78 -34.77 -54.87
CA ARG A 337 6.57 -34.83 -55.75
C ARG A 337 5.21 -34.45 -55.13
N ALA A 338 4.19 -34.07 -55.90
CA ALA A 338 4.05 -33.33 -57.17
C ALA A 338 2.53 -33.19 -57.46
N GLY A 339 2.08 -32.14 -58.16
CA GLY A 339 0.69 -32.05 -58.62
C GLY A 339 0.18 -30.63 -58.85
N ASP A 340 0.35 -30.13 -60.08
CA ASP A 340 -0.35 -28.96 -60.62
C ASP A 340 -1.61 -29.46 -61.38
N GLU A 341 -2.69 -28.66 -61.37
CA GLU A 341 -3.56 -28.33 -62.52
C GLU A 341 -4.99 -27.87 -62.13
N ARG A 342 -5.24 -26.57 -62.32
CA ARG A 342 -6.39 -25.91 -63.01
C ARG A 342 -7.81 -26.53 -62.93
N ALA A 343 -8.81 -25.69 -62.59
CA ALA A 343 -9.74 -25.03 -63.55
C ALA A 343 -11.17 -24.73 -63.01
N GLY A 344 -11.70 -23.53 -63.33
CA GLY A 344 -13.14 -23.20 -63.37
C GLY A 344 -13.85 -22.93 -62.02
N GLY A 345 -14.82 -22.00 -61.91
CA GLY A 345 -15.36 -21.05 -62.89
C GLY A 345 -16.43 -20.13 -62.24
N ALA A 346 -16.73 -19.00 -62.90
CA ALA A 346 -17.65 -17.92 -62.48
C ALA A 346 -19.02 -18.41 -61.93
N SER A 347 -19.62 -17.75 -60.93
CA SER A 347 -20.11 -16.35 -61.00
C SER A 347 -20.37 -15.74 -59.62
#